data_AF-A0A6I3FP96-F1
#
_entry.id   AF-A0A6I3FP96-F1
#
_cell.length_a   1.000
_cell.length_b   1.000
_cell.length_c   1.000
_cell.angle_alpha   90.00
_cell.angle_beta   90.00
_cell.angle_gamma   90.00
#
_symmetry.space_group_name_H-M   'P 1'
#
loop_
_entity.id
_entity.type
_entity.pdbx_description
1 polymer ?
#
loop_
_entity_poly.entity_id
_entity_poly.type
_entity_poly.pdbx_seq_one_letter_code
_entity_poly.pdbx_strand_id
1 'polypeptide(L)'
;MKLIAAMSGGVDSAVAAARAVEAGHEVIGVHLALSANPQKYRSGARGCCTIEDSHDARRAADVIGIPFYIWDMAEEFHDGVVEDFLAEYAAGRTPNPCLRCNEKIKFAAVLDRARAMGFDGVVTGHYARTQISERGKTLHRAVDHSKDQSYVLSVLTVEQIAGAIFPLGDTTKIDIRKEAEARGLAVAQKPDSHDICFVPSGDNAGWLRDRLGSDVGAIVDQSGTKIGEHKGAYTYTIGQRKGLGLTIPTADGSPRFVLKIEPVTNTVVVGSREELAITIMRGERPVWCGPAIAEGEHRGFVQIRAHGAALPCTYSVENGLLVAVLDSALLGLATGQAMVIYDGDRVVGSATICETQ
;
A
#
# COMPACT_ATOMS: atom_id res chain seq x y z
N MET A 1 14.12 -1.69 25.35
CA MET A 1 13.86 -2.67 24.27
C MET A 1 15.06 -2.67 23.33
N LYS A 2 15.33 -3.81 22.71
CA LYS A 2 16.24 -3.98 21.58
C LYS A 2 15.43 -3.88 20.30
N LEU A 3 15.70 -2.89 19.47
CA LEU A 3 14.90 -2.59 18.27
C LEU A 3 15.74 -2.60 17.00
N ILE A 4 15.13 -3.06 15.92
CA ILE A 4 15.68 -2.91 14.56
C ILE A 4 15.00 -1.72 13.90
N ALA A 5 15.77 -0.72 13.50
CA ALA A 5 15.28 0.39 12.69
C ALA A 5 15.43 0.05 11.20
N ALA A 6 14.30 -0.07 10.48
CA ALA A 6 14.31 -0.22 9.03
C ALA A 6 14.57 1.14 8.37
N MET A 7 15.80 1.33 7.89
CA MET A 7 16.33 2.59 7.37
C MET A 7 16.36 2.58 5.84
N SER A 8 15.43 3.30 5.22
CA SER A 8 15.26 3.32 3.76
C SER A 8 16.18 4.31 3.04
N GLY A 9 17.07 5.00 3.76
CA GLY A 9 17.85 6.13 3.22
C GLY A 9 17.05 7.42 3.05
N GLY A 10 15.83 7.46 3.57
CA GLY A 10 14.97 8.65 3.60
C GLY A 10 14.95 9.32 4.97
N VAL A 11 14.54 10.60 4.98
CA VAL A 11 14.46 11.45 6.19
C VAL A 11 13.64 10.81 7.30
N ASP A 12 12.50 10.22 6.97
CA ASP A 12 11.55 9.68 7.94
C ASP A 12 12.16 8.53 8.72
N SER A 13 12.76 7.57 8.02
CA SER A 13 13.40 6.42 8.65
C SER A 13 14.60 6.80 9.53
N ALA A 14 15.33 7.86 9.16
CA ALA A 14 16.44 8.37 9.95
C ALA A 14 15.96 9.06 11.24
N VAL A 15 14.95 9.93 11.15
CA VAL A 15 14.38 10.60 12.34
C VAL A 15 13.69 9.58 13.26
N ALA A 16 13.00 8.58 12.70
CA ALA A 16 12.39 7.51 13.48
C ALA A 16 13.43 6.71 14.27
N ALA A 17 14.55 6.33 13.64
CA ALA A 17 15.66 5.66 14.32
C ALA A 17 16.25 6.55 15.44
N ALA A 18 16.47 7.83 15.16
CA ALA A 18 17.02 8.78 16.13
C ALA A 18 16.10 8.97 17.35
N ARG A 19 14.79 9.14 17.13
CA ARG A 19 13.78 9.22 18.22
C ARG A 19 13.75 7.94 19.06
N ALA A 20 13.91 6.77 18.44
CA ALA A 20 13.95 5.51 19.18
C ALA A 20 15.18 5.40 20.10
N VAL A 21 16.35 5.89 19.65
CA VAL A 21 17.56 5.98 20.50
C VAL A 21 17.34 6.95 21.66
N GLU A 22 16.77 8.12 21.40
CA GLU A 22 16.49 9.14 22.42
C GLU A 22 15.48 8.67 23.47
N ALA A 23 14.54 7.82 23.07
CA ALA A 23 13.63 7.14 23.99
C ALA A 23 14.31 6.07 24.87
N GLY A 24 15.64 5.91 24.76
CA GLY A 24 16.45 5.01 25.58
C GLY A 24 16.42 3.56 25.10
N HIS A 25 16.10 3.30 23.83
CA HIS A 25 16.14 1.96 23.26
C HIS A 25 17.54 1.61 22.72
N GLU A 26 17.88 0.33 22.76
CA GLU A 26 19.06 -0.20 22.06
C GLU A 26 18.65 -0.42 20.60
N VAL A 27 19.21 0.36 19.67
CA VAL A 27 18.78 0.36 18.27
C VAL A 27 19.92 -0.06 17.36
N ILE A 28 19.63 -0.96 16.42
CA ILE A 28 20.48 -1.18 15.24
C ILE A 28 19.74 -0.74 13.99
N GLY A 29 20.45 -0.10 13.06
CA GLY A 29 19.95 0.25 11.75
C GLY A 29 20.10 -0.90 10.77
N VAL A 30 19.08 -1.14 9.96
CA VAL A 30 19.12 -2.10 8.86
C VAL A 30 18.55 -1.45 7.61
N HIS A 31 19.29 -1.55 6.50
CA HIS A 31 18.76 -1.25 5.17
C HIS A 31 18.44 -2.53 4.43
N LEU A 32 17.28 -2.56 3.76
CA LEU A 32 16.83 -3.73 2.99
C LEU A 32 17.23 -3.54 1.53
N ALA A 33 18.14 -4.38 1.04
CA ALA A 33 18.44 -4.46 -0.38
C ALA A 33 17.39 -5.35 -1.06
N LEU A 34 16.42 -4.71 -1.72
CA LEU A 34 15.27 -5.39 -2.34
C LEU A 34 15.42 -5.60 -3.86
N SER A 35 16.57 -5.19 -4.43
CA SER A 35 16.83 -5.29 -5.87
C SER A 35 17.98 -6.25 -6.15
N ALA A 36 17.72 -7.30 -6.94
CA ALA A 36 18.72 -8.26 -7.40
C ALA A 36 19.74 -7.64 -8.39
N ASN A 37 19.46 -6.46 -8.96
CA ASN A 37 20.40 -5.75 -9.82
C ASN A 37 20.44 -4.24 -9.51
N PRO A 38 21.05 -3.84 -8.39
CA PRO A 38 21.05 -2.45 -7.93
C PRO A 38 21.67 -1.48 -8.95
N GLN A 39 22.61 -1.96 -9.76
CA GLN A 39 23.34 -1.16 -10.74
C GLN A 39 22.47 -0.71 -11.93
N LYS A 40 21.44 -1.48 -12.31
CA LYS A 40 20.48 -1.09 -13.37
C LYS A 40 19.57 0.07 -12.96
N TYR A 41 19.52 0.41 -11.67
CA TYR A 41 18.63 1.46 -11.13
C TYR A 41 19.37 2.79 -10.83
N ARG A 42 20.66 2.91 -11.20
CA ARG A 42 21.52 4.07 -10.92
C ARG A 42 21.10 5.41 -11.54
N SER A 43 20.18 5.42 -12.51
CA SER A 43 19.77 6.65 -13.19
C SER A 43 18.25 6.82 -13.17
N GLY A 44 17.77 7.70 -12.29
CA GLY A 44 16.39 8.19 -12.31
C GLY A 44 15.35 7.37 -11.54
N ALA A 45 15.74 6.29 -10.86
CA ALA A 45 14.82 5.53 -10.02
C ALA A 45 14.40 6.34 -8.79
N ARG A 46 13.08 6.58 -8.64
CA ARG A 46 12.48 7.30 -7.50
C ARG A 46 12.02 6.34 -6.40
N GLY A 47 12.83 5.35 -6.02
CA GLY A 47 12.47 4.31 -5.05
C GLY A 47 13.52 4.13 -3.97
N CYS A 48 13.15 3.52 -2.83
CA CYS A 48 13.98 3.34 -1.62
C CYS A 48 15.02 2.19 -1.68
N CYS A 49 15.31 1.66 -2.87
CA CYS A 49 16.00 0.37 -3.07
C CYS A 49 17.29 0.53 -3.90
N THR A 50 17.90 1.71 -3.88
CA THR A 50 19.11 2.02 -4.67
C THR A 50 20.38 1.91 -3.82
N ILE A 51 21.54 1.82 -4.48
CA ILE A 51 22.84 1.85 -3.78
C ILE A 51 22.99 3.19 -3.04
N GLU A 52 22.54 4.28 -3.64
CA GLU A 52 22.55 5.63 -3.08
C GLU A 52 21.74 5.69 -1.78
N ASP A 53 20.56 5.06 -1.72
CA ASP A 53 19.75 4.96 -0.50
C ASP A 53 20.47 4.20 0.62
N SER A 54 21.18 3.13 0.29
CA SER A 54 21.95 2.36 1.27
C SER A 54 23.07 3.20 1.90
N HIS A 55 23.75 4.04 1.10
CA HIS A 55 24.76 4.97 1.58
C HIS A 55 24.17 6.10 2.42
N ASP A 56 22.99 6.62 2.04
CA ASP A 56 22.26 7.61 2.83
C ASP A 56 21.85 7.04 4.20
N ALA A 57 21.34 5.81 4.22
CA ALA A 57 20.98 5.11 5.44
C ALA A 57 22.19 4.89 6.35
N ARG A 58 23.34 4.48 5.78
CA ARG A 58 24.60 4.34 6.51
C ARG A 58 25.05 5.66 7.13
N ARG A 59 25.08 6.74 6.35
CA ARG A 59 25.48 8.07 6.85
C ARG A 59 24.57 8.56 7.97
N ALA A 60 23.26 8.34 7.84
CA ALA A 60 22.32 8.66 8.91
C ALA A 60 22.61 7.84 10.18
N ALA A 61 22.87 6.54 10.04
CA ALA A 61 23.22 5.68 11.18
C ALA A 61 24.52 6.12 11.87
N ASP A 62 25.53 6.55 11.10
CA ASP A 62 26.80 7.06 11.64
C ASP A 62 26.56 8.36 12.45
N VAL A 63 25.70 9.27 11.97
CA VAL A 63 25.32 10.51 12.70
C VAL A 63 24.53 10.19 13.97
N ILE A 64 23.62 9.22 13.92
CA ILE A 64 22.82 8.79 15.07
C ILE A 64 23.68 8.03 16.10
N GLY A 65 24.77 7.41 15.66
CA GLY A 65 25.67 6.63 16.51
C GLY A 65 25.20 5.19 16.75
N ILE A 66 24.52 4.58 15.77
CA ILE A 66 24.01 3.20 15.88
C ILE A 66 24.74 2.23 14.93
N PRO A 67 24.87 0.94 15.29
CA PRO A 67 25.34 -0.09 14.37
C PRO A 67 24.44 -0.18 13.14
N PHE A 68 25.03 -0.45 11.98
CA PHE A 68 24.30 -0.50 10.71
C PHE A 68 24.67 -1.72 9.86
N TYR A 69 23.64 -2.39 9.35
CA TYR A 69 23.77 -3.56 8.49
C TYR A 69 22.91 -3.43 7.23
N ILE A 70 23.28 -4.19 6.20
CA ILE A 70 22.48 -4.35 4.99
C ILE A 70 21.97 -5.79 4.98
N TRP A 71 20.67 -5.97 4.82
CA TRP A 71 20.06 -7.27 4.60
C TRP A 71 19.65 -7.39 3.15
N ASP A 72 20.23 -8.37 2.47
CA ASP A 72 19.72 -8.81 1.18
C ASP A 72 18.40 -9.54 1.40
N MET A 73 17.35 -9.05 0.76
CA MET A 73 16.02 -9.64 0.75
C MET A 73 15.40 -9.56 -0.65
N ALA A 74 16.26 -9.57 -1.68
CA ALA A 74 15.83 -9.38 -3.06
C ALA A 74 14.96 -10.54 -3.56
N GLU A 75 15.25 -11.77 -3.14
CA GLU A 75 14.47 -12.97 -3.49
C GLU A 75 13.09 -12.92 -2.82
N GLU A 76 13.04 -12.71 -1.50
CA GLU A 76 11.77 -12.62 -0.76
C GLU A 76 10.89 -11.47 -1.28
N PHE A 77 11.51 -10.35 -1.68
CA PHE A 77 10.80 -9.25 -2.31
C PHE A 77 10.25 -9.59 -3.70
N HIS A 78 11.04 -10.29 -4.51
CA HIS A 78 10.61 -10.69 -5.84
C HIS A 78 9.40 -11.61 -5.75
N ASP A 79 9.52 -12.69 -4.99
CA ASP A 79 8.49 -13.72 -4.86
C ASP A 79 7.26 -13.18 -4.13
N GLY A 80 7.46 -12.44 -3.03
CA GLY A 80 6.39 -11.98 -2.15
C GLY A 80 5.67 -10.71 -2.63
N VAL A 81 6.25 -9.95 -3.56
CA VAL A 81 5.68 -8.64 -3.99
C VAL A 81 5.61 -8.52 -5.50
N VAL A 82 6.68 -8.84 -6.24
CA VAL A 82 6.73 -8.62 -7.69
C VAL A 82 5.94 -9.69 -8.44
N GLU A 83 6.09 -10.96 -8.06
CA GLU A 83 5.34 -12.07 -8.67
C GLU A 83 3.84 -11.97 -8.34
N ASP A 84 3.47 -11.68 -7.09
CA ASP A 84 2.08 -11.43 -6.69
C ASP A 84 1.47 -10.29 -7.53
N PHE A 85 2.19 -9.18 -7.69
CA PHE A 85 1.75 -8.06 -8.51
C PHE A 85 1.49 -8.48 -9.97
N LEU A 86 2.38 -9.26 -10.58
CA LEU A 86 2.20 -9.77 -11.94
C LEU A 86 1.02 -10.73 -12.06
N ALA A 87 0.88 -11.66 -11.11
CA ALA A 87 -0.20 -12.65 -11.09
C ALA A 87 -1.58 -11.99 -10.94
N GLU A 88 -1.70 -11.00 -10.06
CA GLU A 88 -2.94 -10.23 -9.85
C GLU A 88 -3.36 -9.48 -11.12
N TYR A 89 -2.41 -8.82 -11.81
CA TYR A 89 -2.68 -8.16 -13.09
C TYR A 89 -3.05 -9.15 -14.20
N ALA A 90 -2.36 -10.30 -14.27
CA ALA A 90 -2.71 -11.36 -15.21
C ALA A 90 -4.13 -11.90 -14.96
N ALA A 91 -4.59 -11.86 -13.71
CA ALA A 91 -5.94 -12.22 -13.31
C ALA A 91 -6.93 -11.03 -13.35
N GLY A 92 -6.57 -9.88 -13.94
CA GLY A 92 -7.46 -8.74 -14.18
C GLY A 92 -7.79 -7.91 -12.94
N ARG A 93 -7.04 -8.10 -11.87
CA ARG A 93 -7.17 -7.34 -10.63
C ARG A 93 -6.18 -6.17 -10.63
N THR A 94 -6.43 -5.19 -9.77
CA THR A 94 -5.54 -4.03 -9.60
C THR A 94 -4.90 -4.07 -8.20
N PRO A 95 -3.75 -4.75 -8.04
CA PRO A 95 -3.09 -4.90 -6.76
C PRO A 95 -2.43 -3.61 -6.26
N ASN A 96 -2.14 -3.54 -4.96
CA ASN A 96 -1.29 -2.50 -4.38
C ASN A 96 -0.02 -3.15 -3.80
N PRO A 97 1.15 -3.01 -4.48
CA PRO A 97 2.37 -3.69 -4.06
C PRO A 97 2.93 -3.16 -2.74
N CYS A 98 2.58 -1.94 -2.34
CA CYS A 98 3.00 -1.37 -1.05
C CYS A 98 2.32 -2.08 0.13
N LEU A 99 1.07 -2.56 -0.04
CA LEU A 99 0.42 -3.39 0.97
C LEU A 99 1.20 -4.70 1.17
N ARG A 100 1.50 -5.40 0.07
CA ARG A 100 2.25 -6.67 0.11
C ARG A 100 3.66 -6.51 0.65
N CYS A 101 4.36 -5.44 0.27
CA CYS A 101 5.68 -5.13 0.82
C CYS A 101 5.63 -4.88 2.34
N ASN A 102 4.63 -4.16 2.85
CA ASN A 102 4.47 -3.99 4.30
C ASN A 102 4.15 -5.32 4.98
N GLU A 103 3.20 -6.08 4.45
CA GLU A 103 2.81 -7.38 4.98
C GLU A 103 3.97 -8.38 5.01
N LYS A 104 4.54 -8.70 3.84
CA LYS A 104 5.48 -9.81 3.64
C LYS A 104 6.91 -9.46 3.97
N ILE A 105 7.34 -8.23 3.70
CA ILE A 105 8.75 -7.86 3.76
C ILE A 105 9.03 -7.09 5.04
N LYS A 106 8.47 -5.88 5.17
CA LYS A 106 8.83 -4.97 6.27
C LYS A 106 8.37 -5.44 7.64
N PHE A 107 7.29 -6.22 7.74
CA PHE A 107 6.74 -6.64 9.03
C PHE A 107 6.62 -8.14 9.22
N ALA A 108 6.43 -8.98 8.20
CA ALA A 108 6.65 -10.41 8.40
C ALA A 108 8.16 -10.68 8.44
N ALA A 109 8.85 -10.60 7.32
CA ALA A 109 10.23 -11.06 7.24
C ALA A 109 11.21 -10.28 8.14
N VAL A 110 11.13 -8.94 8.21
CA VAL A 110 12.03 -8.16 9.09
C VAL A 110 11.72 -8.39 10.57
N LEU A 111 10.45 -8.43 10.98
CA LEU A 111 10.09 -8.65 12.39
C LEU A 111 10.42 -10.08 12.83
N ASP A 112 10.18 -11.07 11.98
CA ASP A 112 10.49 -12.47 12.27
C ASP A 112 12.01 -12.65 12.40
N ARG A 113 12.80 -12.05 11.51
CA ARG A 113 14.26 -12.02 11.61
C ARG A 113 14.74 -11.27 12.85
N ALA A 114 14.11 -10.13 13.18
CA ALA A 114 14.41 -9.37 14.40
C ALA A 114 14.19 -10.23 15.65
N ARG A 115 13.04 -10.89 15.74
CA ARG A 115 12.69 -11.80 16.86
C ARG A 115 13.65 -12.97 16.97
N ALA A 116 14.00 -13.61 15.84
CA ALA A 116 14.97 -14.70 15.82
C ALA A 116 16.37 -14.27 16.32
N MET A 117 16.72 -12.99 16.15
CA MET A 117 17.95 -12.39 16.66
C MET A 117 17.82 -11.84 18.11
N GLY A 118 16.67 -12.03 18.76
CA GLY A 118 16.42 -11.57 20.14
C GLY A 118 16.05 -10.09 20.27
N PHE A 119 15.55 -9.47 19.20
CA PHE A 119 15.01 -8.11 19.23
C PHE A 119 13.52 -8.11 19.57
N ASP A 120 13.08 -7.07 20.26
CA ASP A 120 11.71 -6.91 20.75
C ASP A 120 10.75 -6.37 19.69
N GLY A 121 11.27 -5.67 18.67
CA GLY A 121 10.44 -5.04 17.65
C GLY A 121 11.19 -4.29 16.56
N VAL A 122 10.42 -3.69 15.65
CA VAL A 122 10.90 -2.98 14.46
C VAL A 122 10.40 -1.54 14.48
N VAL A 123 11.33 -0.60 14.39
CA VAL A 123 11.07 0.83 14.18
C VAL A 123 11.02 1.10 12.70
N THR A 124 9.99 1.82 12.25
CA THR A 124 9.90 2.29 10.86
C THR A 124 9.57 3.77 10.80
N GLY A 125 9.94 4.41 9.69
CA GLY A 125 9.57 5.80 9.42
C GLY A 125 8.14 5.99 8.94
N HIS A 126 7.21 5.06 9.21
CA HIS A 126 5.84 5.25 8.77
C HIS A 126 5.08 6.24 9.65
N TYR A 127 4.24 7.06 9.01
CA TYR A 127 3.29 7.95 9.66
C TYR A 127 2.04 7.17 10.05
N ALA A 128 2.07 6.56 11.22
CA ALA A 128 0.91 5.99 11.89
C ALA A 128 1.12 6.04 13.40
N ARG A 129 0.07 5.89 14.17
CA ARG A 129 0.15 5.79 15.63
C ARG A 129 -0.23 4.39 16.08
N THR A 130 0.26 4.00 17.24
CA THR A 130 -0.28 2.84 17.96
C THR A 130 -0.74 3.26 19.33
N GLN A 131 -1.81 2.63 19.82
CA GLN A 131 -2.32 2.87 21.17
C GLN A 131 -2.43 1.53 21.90
N ILE A 132 -1.94 1.49 23.13
CA ILE A 132 -2.04 0.32 24.00
C ILE A 132 -3.27 0.48 24.88
N SER A 133 -4.09 -0.56 24.92
CA SER A 133 -5.24 -0.68 25.82
C SER A 133 -5.16 -2.01 26.56
N GLU A 134 -6.07 -2.24 27.52
CA GLU A 134 -6.22 -3.53 28.19
C GLU A 134 -6.48 -4.69 27.21
N ARG A 135 -7.10 -4.39 26.05
CA ARG A 135 -7.40 -5.38 25.00
C ARG A 135 -6.24 -5.58 24.01
N GLY A 136 -5.11 -4.91 24.23
CA GLY A 136 -3.94 -4.98 23.37
C GLY A 136 -3.69 -3.68 22.59
N LYS A 137 -2.70 -3.77 21.70
CA LYS A 137 -2.20 -2.65 20.90
C LYS A 137 -3.00 -2.53 19.60
N THR A 138 -3.39 -1.32 19.26
CA THR A 138 -4.21 -0.98 18.08
C THR A 138 -3.47 -0.02 17.16
N LEU A 139 -3.78 -0.06 15.87
CA LEU A 139 -3.23 0.85 14.86
C LEU A 139 -4.17 2.05 14.66
N HIS A 140 -3.60 3.24 14.49
CA HIS A 140 -4.33 4.49 14.34
C HIS A 140 -3.71 5.37 13.26
N ARG A 141 -4.51 6.28 12.71
CA ARG A 141 -4.05 7.33 11.80
C ARG A 141 -2.98 8.21 12.44
N ALA A 142 -2.03 8.68 11.64
CA ALA A 142 -1.15 9.76 12.04
C ALA A 142 -1.91 11.09 12.20
N VAL A 143 -1.35 12.02 12.98
CA VAL A 143 -1.88 13.38 13.11
C VAL A 143 -1.77 14.18 11.81
N ASP A 144 -0.79 13.87 10.97
CA ASP A 144 -0.63 14.43 9.63
C ASP A 144 -1.41 13.59 8.62
N HIS A 145 -2.69 13.92 8.44
CA HIS A 145 -3.57 13.21 7.50
C HIS A 145 -3.04 13.20 6.05
N SER A 146 -2.23 14.18 5.65
CA SER A 146 -1.67 14.24 4.29
C SER A 146 -0.57 13.19 4.07
N LYS A 147 0.03 12.71 5.15
CA LYS A 147 1.11 11.72 5.16
C LYS A 147 0.73 10.41 5.84
N ASP A 148 -0.50 10.30 6.36
CA ASP A 148 -1.01 9.10 7.01
C ASP A 148 -0.79 7.85 6.15
N GLN A 149 -0.12 6.87 6.75
CA GLN A 149 0.21 5.58 6.16
C GLN A 149 -0.51 4.43 6.85
N SER A 150 -1.47 4.72 7.74
CA SER A 150 -2.29 3.72 8.40
C SER A 150 -3.00 2.78 7.41
N TYR A 151 -3.41 3.29 6.24
CA TYR A 151 -4.02 2.50 5.18
C TYR A 151 -3.09 1.38 4.68
N VAL A 152 -1.82 1.69 4.41
CA VAL A 152 -0.87 0.69 3.89
C VAL A 152 -0.36 -0.26 4.97
N LEU A 153 -0.58 0.09 6.24
CA LEU A 153 -0.26 -0.73 7.42
C LEU A 153 -1.46 -1.53 7.92
N SER A 154 -2.64 -1.40 7.29
CA SER A 154 -3.87 -2.10 7.71
C SER A 154 -3.83 -3.62 7.49
N VAL A 155 -2.81 -4.11 6.82
CA VAL A 155 -2.51 -5.54 6.58
C VAL A 155 -1.73 -6.18 7.72
N LEU A 156 -1.35 -5.41 8.73
CA LEU A 156 -0.59 -5.93 9.86
C LEU A 156 -1.50 -6.69 10.82
N THR A 157 -1.04 -7.88 11.24
CA THR A 157 -1.70 -8.67 12.28
C THR A 157 -1.48 -8.06 13.67
N VAL A 158 -2.23 -8.54 14.67
CA VAL A 158 -2.07 -8.13 16.06
C VAL A 158 -0.64 -8.34 16.56
N GLU A 159 -0.03 -9.48 16.21
CA GLU A 159 1.35 -9.82 16.59
C GLU A 159 2.37 -8.90 15.91
N GLN A 160 2.12 -8.49 14.67
CA GLN A 160 2.99 -7.57 13.96
C GLN A 160 2.86 -6.15 14.52
N ILE A 161 1.64 -5.70 14.82
CA ILE A 161 1.39 -4.39 15.47
C ILE A 161 2.04 -4.34 16.86
N ALA A 162 2.00 -5.44 17.62
CA ALA A 162 2.66 -5.54 18.91
C ALA A 162 4.16 -5.19 18.81
N GLY A 163 4.84 -5.75 17.80
CA GLY A 163 6.26 -5.50 17.53
C GLY A 163 6.57 -4.25 16.69
N ALA A 164 5.58 -3.50 16.21
CA ALA A 164 5.79 -2.33 15.35
C ALA A 164 5.90 -1.02 16.15
N ILE A 165 6.90 -0.20 15.85
CA ILE A 165 7.11 1.12 16.47
C ILE A 165 7.08 2.18 15.37
N PHE A 166 6.23 3.20 15.56
CA PHE A 166 6.02 4.31 14.62
C PHE A 166 6.27 5.65 15.31
N PRO A 167 7.54 6.08 15.44
CA PRO A 167 7.88 7.27 16.21
C PRO A 167 7.41 8.60 15.59
N LEU A 168 6.88 8.60 14.36
CA LEU A 168 6.56 9.83 13.61
C LEU A 168 5.06 10.15 13.57
N GLY A 169 4.20 9.25 14.05
CA GLY A 169 2.75 9.39 13.90
C GLY A 169 2.13 10.59 14.61
N ASP A 170 2.87 11.26 15.49
CA ASP A 170 2.46 12.40 16.31
C ASP A 170 2.95 13.75 15.78
N THR A 171 3.68 13.78 14.67
CA THR A 171 4.38 14.98 14.19
C THR A 171 4.16 15.18 12.69
N THR A 172 4.01 16.44 12.26
CA THR A 172 3.83 16.77 10.84
C THR A 172 5.13 16.56 10.06
N LYS A 173 5.01 16.25 8.77
CA LYS A 173 6.19 16.08 7.91
C LYS A 173 7.11 17.30 7.85
N ILE A 174 6.53 18.50 7.92
CA ILE A 174 7.29 19.75 7.94
C ILE A 174 8.20 19.79 9.16
N ASP A 175 7.69 19.41 10.33
CA ASP A 175 8.46 19.43 11.57
C ASP A 175 9.45 18.27 11.65
N ILE A 176 9.14 17.10 11.08
CA ILE A 176 10.11 16.01 10.90
C ILE A 176 11.33 16.45 10.08
N ARG A 177 11.14 17.25 9.03
CA ARG A 177 12.28 17.78 8.24
C ARG A 177 13.13 18.75 9.05
N LYS A 178 12.51 19.61 9.87
CA LYS A 178 13.25 20.52 10.78
C LYS A 178 14.04 19.74 11.84
N GLU A 179 13.46 18.68 12.40
CA GLU A 179 14.16 17.80 13.33
C GLU A 179 15.37 17.14 12.67
N ALA A 180 15.21 16.65 11.43
CA ALA A 180 16.32 16.07 10.69
C ALA A 180 17.47 17.06 10.50
N GLU A 181 17.15 18.31 10.13
CA GLU A 181 18.14 19.38 9.97
C GLU A 181 18.84 19.72 11.28
N ALA A 182 18.08 19.86 12.38
CA ALA A 182 18.64 20.12 13.71
C ALA A 182 19.58 19.00 14.20
N ARG A 183 19.37 17.76 13.75
CA ARG A 183 20.22 16.60 14.04
C ARG A 183 21.42 16.47 13.11
N GLY A 184 21.57 17.35 12.11
CA GLY A 184 22.61 17.24 11.10
C GLY A 184 22.44 16.07 10.13
N LEU A 185 21.22 15.55 9.96
CA LEU A 185 20.94 14.47 9.03
C LEU A 185 20.89 15.01 7.59
N ALA A 186 21.86 14.64 6.76
CA ALA A 186 21.99 15.09 5.37
C ALA A 186 20.75 14.80 4.49
N VAL A 187 19.94 13.82 4.89
CA VAL A 187 18.69 13.44 4.20
C VAL A 187 17.53 14.41 4.43
N ALA A 188 17.67 15.45 5.26
CA ALA A 188 16.60 16.39 5.63
C ALA A 188 15.88 17.02 4.42
N GLN A 189 16.62 17.30 3.34
CA GLN A 189 16.10 17.93 2.12
C GLN A 189 15.81 16.92 0.99
N LYS A 190 16.02 15.62 1.22
CA LYS A 190 15.77 14.59 0.20
C LYS A 190 14.26 14.55 -0.11
N PRO A 191 13.85 14.53 -1.39
CA PRO A 191 12.46 14.31 -1.76
C PRO A 191 11.92 12.98 -1.24
N ASP A 192 10.61 12.91 -0.99
CA ASP A 192 9.98 11.66 -0.59
C ASP A 192 9.98 10.66 -1.78
N SER A 193 10.05 9.36 -1.48
CA SER A 193 9.85 8.34 -2.49
C SER A 193 8.37 8.31 -2.89
N HIS A 194 8.12 8.33 -4.19
CA HIS A 194 6.79 8.28 -4.79
C HIS A 194 6.80 7.21 -5.90
N ASP A 195 5.62 6.66 -6.22
CA ASP A 195 5.43 5.58 -7.20
C ASP A 195 5.87 4.17 -6.75
N ILE A 196 5.62 3.16 -7.60
CA ILE A 196 5.94 1.76 -7.33
C ILE A 196 7.46 1.58 -7.41
N CYS A 197 8.08 1.11 -6.31
CA CYS A 197 9.54 1.12 -6.15
C CYS A 197 10.32 0.32 -7.21
N PHE A 198 9.72 -0.72 -7.79
CA PHE A 198 10.34 -1.56 -8.83
C PHE A 198 9.93 -1.16 -10.27
N VAL A 199 9.19 -0.06 -10.43
CA VAL A 199 8.82 0.55 -11.72
C VAL A 199 9.48 1.93 -11.84
N PRO A 200 10.77 2.00 -12.24
CA PRO A 200 11.57 3.21 -12.09
C PRO A 200 11.10 4.39 -12.94
N SER A 201 10.47 4.10 -14.08
CA SER A 201 9.97 5.09 -15.03
C SER A 201 8.62 5.70 -14.63
N GLY A 202 7.93 5.09 -13.64
CA GLY A 202 6.52 5.38 -13.36
C GLY A 202 5.55 4.87 -14.43
N ASP A 203 6.03 4.31 -15.55
CA ASP A 203 5.20 3.73 -16.60
C ASP A 203 4.82 2.28 -16.25
N ASN A 204 3.83 2.14 -15.35
CA ASN A 204 3.30 0.83 -14.97
C ASN A 204 2.76 0.06 -16.18
N ALA A 205 2.08 0.74 -17.10
CA ALA A 205 1.50 0.10 -18.29
C ALA A 205 2.59 -0.48 -19.21
N GLY A 206 3.68 0.25 -19.44
CA GLY A 206 4.85 -0.25 -20.16
C GLY A 206 5.53 -1.40 -19.45
N TRP A 207 5.75 -1.28 -18.14
CA TRP A 207 6.38 -2.32 -17.34
C TRP A 207 5.61 -3.65 -17.36
N LEU A 208 4.27 -3.57 -17.34
CA LEU A 208 3.38 -4.73 -17.46
C LEU A 208 3.41 -5.32 -18.87
N ARG A 209 3.35 -4.50 -19.94
CA ARG A 209 3.43 -4.98 -21.33
C ARG A 209 4.70 -5.77 -21.62
N ASP A 210 5.83 -5.30 -21.10
CA ASP A 210 7.13 -5.96 -21.30
C ASP A 210 7.20 -7.37 -20.67
N ARG A 211 6.33 -7.66 -19.69
CA ARG A 211 6.35 -8.90 -18.89
C ARG A 211 5.20 -9.84 -19.19
N LEU A 212 4.01 -9.29 -19.41
CA LEU A 212 2.78 -10.04 -19.65
C LEU A 212 2.44 -10.19 -21.14
N GLY A 213 3.26 -9.62 -22.03
CA GLY A 213 2.95 -9.55 -23.47
C GLY A 213 1.89 -8.49 -23.75
N SER A 214 1.35 -8.38 -24.97
CA SER A 214 0.28 -7.44 -25.34
C SER A 214 -0.64 -8.08 -26.36
N ASP A 215 -1.72 -8.70 -25.88
CA ASP A 215 -2.70 -9.32 -26.76
C ASP A 215 -3.84 -8.37 -27.08
N VAL A 216 -4.12 -8.23 -28.38
CA VAL A 216 -5.26 -7.43 -28.85
C VAL A 216 -6.55 -8.15 -28.46
N GLY A 217 -7.45 -7.41 -27.80
CA GLY A 217 -8.72 -7.93 -27.31
C GLY A 217 -9.88 -7.02 -27.68
N ALA A 218 -11.11 -7.52 -27.51
CA ALA A 218 -12.31 -6.77 -27.85
C ALA A 218 -12.68 -5.80 -26.71
N ILE A 219 -13.08 -4.58 -27.08
CA ILE A 219 -13.87 -3.73 -26.18
C ILE A 219 -15.34 -3.96 -26.54
N VAL A 220 -16.15 -4.36 -25.57
CA VAL A 220 -17.58 -4.67 -25.73
C VAL A 220 -18.44 -3.81 -24.81
N ASP A 221 -19.71 -3.66 -25.14
CA ASP A 221 -20.70 -3.20 -24.16
C ASP A 221 -21.28 -4.36 -23.35
N GLN A 222 -22.17 -4.07 -22.39
CA GLN A 222 -22.80 -5.10 -21.56
C GLN A 222 -23.62 -6.14 -22.32
N SER A 223 -24.08 -5.84 -23.54
CA SER A 223 -24.79 -6.80 -24.39
C SER A 223 -23.83 -7.76 -25.11
N GLY A 224 -22.52 -7.54 -24.99
CA GLY A 224 -21.48 -8.25 -25.73
C GLY A 224 -21.23 -7.68 -27.12
N THR A 225 -21.84 -6.53 -27.46
CA THR A 225 -21.63 -5.90 -28.77
C THR A 225 -20.23 -5.29 -28.81
N LYS A 226 -19.41 -5.70 -29.79
CA LYS A 226 -18.07 -5.14 -30.00
C LYS A 226 -18.17 -3.68 -30.45
N ILE A 227 -17.52 -2.81 -29.70
CA ILE A 227 -17.48 -1.36 -29.94
C ILE A 227 -16.06 -0.85 -30.27
N GLY A 228 -15.04 -1.69 -30.07
CA GLY A 228 -13.65 -1.33 -30.32
C GLY A 228 -12.69 -2.47 -30.02
N GLU A 229 -11.41 -2.14 -29.97
CA GLU A 229 -10.31 -3.05 -29.65
C GLU A 229 -9.32 -2.38 -28.70
N HIS A 230 -8.65 -3.17 -27.88
CA HIS A 230 -7.61 -2.72 -26.99
C HIS A 230 -6.31 -3.50 -27.21
N LYS A 231 -5.18 -2.99 -26.68
CA LYS A 231 -3.85 -3.60 -26.82
C LYS A 231 -3.35 -4.14 -25.48
N GLY A 232 -4.09 -5.10 -24.91
CA GLY A 232 -3.85 -5.66 -23.57
C GLY A 232 -4.85 -5.19 -22.51
N ALA A 233 -5.67 -6.12 -21.99
CA ALA A 233 -6.76 -5.85 -21.05
C ALA A 233 -6.24 -5.32 -19.70
N TYR A 234 -5.08 -5.80 -19.25
CA TYR A 234 -4.45 -5.42 -17.97
C TYR A 234 -3.96 -3.97 -17.91
N THR A 235 -3.94 -3.22 -19.03
CA THR A 235 -3.60 -1.78 -19.02
C THR A 235 -4.78 -0.87 -18.68
N TYR A 236 -5.98 -1.43 -18.57
CA TYR A 236 -7.19 -0.70 -18.24
C TYR A 236 -7.48 -0.76 -16.75
N THR A 237 -8.26 0.20 -16.25
CA THR A 237 -8.74 0.22 -14.87
C THR A 237 -10.23 0.53 -14.84
N ILE A 238 -10.96 -0.10 -13.92
CA ILE A 238 -12.39 0.19 -13.73
C ILE A 238 -12.61 1.68 -13.45
N GLY A 239 -13.59 2.27 -14.13
CA GLY A 239 -13.87 3.71 -14.13
C GLY A 239 -13.02 4.53 -15.13
N GLN A 240 -12.12 3.92 -15.89
CA GLN A 240 -11.33 4.62 -16.91
C GLN A 240 -12.19 5.07 -18.07
N ARG A 241 -12.03 6.34 -18.48
CA ARG A 241 -12.61 6.93 -19.70
C ARG A 241 -11.57 7.18 -20.79
N LYS A 242 -10.44 7.79 -20.43
CA LYS A 242 -9.39 8.20 -21.39
C LYS A 242 -8.61 6.97 -21.87
N GLY A 243 -8.12 7.01 -23.11
CA GLY A 243 -7.30 5.93 -23.68
C GLY A 243 -8.09 4.72 -24.20
N LEU A 244 -9.43 4.76 -24.18
CA LEU A 244 -10.28 3.72 -24.78
C LEU A 244 -10.35 3.82 -26.32
N GLY A 245 -10.10 5.00 -26.89
CA GLY A 245 -10.15 5.19 -28.35
C GLY A 245 -11.55 5.01 -28.97
N LEU A 246 -12.61 4.99 -28.16
CA LEU A 246 -13.98 4.77 -28.62
C LEU A 246 -14.59 6.05 -29.17
N THR A 247 -15.19 5.94 -30.36
CA THR A 247 -15.98 7.01 -31.00
C THR A 247 -17.48 6.82 -30.83
N ILE A 248 -17.92 5.63 -30.41
CA ILE A 248 -19.33 5.26 -30.25
C ILE A 248 -19.77 5.56 -28.80
N PRO A 249 -20.64 6.56 -28.56
CA PRO A 249 -21.15 6.86 -27.22
C PRO A 249 -22.15 5.79 -26.74
N THR A 250 -22.66 5.94 -25.51
CA THR A 250 -23.82 5.18 -25.02
C THR A 250 -25.10 5.57 -25.78
N ALA A 251 -26.20 4.82 -25.59
CA ALA A 251 -27.47 5.04 -26.29
C ALA A 251 -28.06 6.44 -26.05
N ASP A 252 -27.78 7.05 -24.90
CA ASP A 252 -28.18 8.41 -24.51
C ASP A 252 -27.14 9.49 -24.90
N GLY A 253 -26.07 9.12 -25.62
CA GLY A 253 -25.02 10.04 -26.07
C GLY A 253 -23.92 10.33 -25.04
N SER A 254 -23.97 9.70 -23.86
CA SER A 254 -22.96 9.87 -22.82
C SER A 254 -21.63 9.12 -23.14
N PRO A 255 -20.49 9.50 -22.52
CA PRO A 255 -19.23 8.80 -22.72
C PRO A 255 -19.22 7.44 -22.01
N ARG A 256 -18.51 6.48 -22.59
CA ARG A 256 -18.34 5.13 -22.01
C ARG A 256 -17.18 5.07 -21.01
N PHE A 257 -17.34 4.25 -19.98
CA PHE A 257 -16.34 3.97 -18.95
C PHE A 257 -16.11 2.47 -18.83
N VAL A 258 -14.89 2.05 -18.48
CA VAL A 258 -14.58 0.64 -18.17
C VAL A 258 -15.36 0.19 -16.95
N LEU A 259 -16.28 -0.75 -17.12
CA LEU A 259 -17.06 -1.35 -16.03
C LEU A 259 -16.38 -2.60 -15.47
N LYS A 260 -15.82 -3.43 -16.36
CA LYS A 260 -15.24 -4.73 -16.02
C LYS A 260 -14.10 -5.07 -16.97
N ILE A 261 -13.12 -5.80 -16.46
CA ILE A 261 -12.03 -6.38 -17.23
C ILE A 261 -12.15 -7.90 -17.11
N GLU A 262 -12.16 -8.60 -18.23
CA GLU A 262 -12.30 -10.06 -18.29
C GLU A 262 -11.06 -10.67 -18.94
N PRO A 263 -10.05 -11.05 -18.14
CA PRO A 263 -8.77 -11.54 -18.66
C PRO A 263 -8.89 -12.85 -19.42
N VAL A 264 -9.76 -13.76 -18.94
CA VAL A 264 -9.96 -15.09 -19.53
C VAL A 264 -10.45 -14.99 -20.98
N THR A 265 -11.36 -14.05 -21.25
CA THR A 265 -11.89 -13.77 -22.59
C THR A 265 -11.14 -12.64 -23.30
N ASN A 266 -10.08 -12.11 -22.68
CA ASN A 266 -9.34 -10.91 -23.10
C ASN A 266 -10.26 -9.78 -23.58
N THR A 267 -11.24 -9.42 -22.75
CA THR A 267 -12.30 -8.48 -23.10
C THR A 267 -12.39 -7.34 -22.07
N VAL A 268 -12.61 -6.12 -22.55
CA VAL A 268 -12.90 -4.94 -21.71
C VAL A 268 -14.37 -4.56 -21.91
N VAL A 269 -15.15 -4.63 -20.83
CA VAL A 269 -16.58 -4.26 -20.85
C VAL A 269 -16.71 -2.79 -20.47
N VAL A 270 -17.46 -2.03 -21.25
CA VAL A 270 -17.75 -0.62 -20.96
C VAL A 270 -19.23 -0.31 -20.96
N GLY A 271 -19.61 0.75 -20.27
CA GLY A 271 -20.99 1.22 -20.19
C GLY A 271 -21.08 2.65 -19.67
N SER A 272 -22.23 3.01 -19.13
CA SER A 272 -22.50 4.34 -18.61
C SER A 272 -21.80 4.59 -17.27
N ARG A 273 -21.81 5.83 -16.80
CA ARG A 273 -21.18 6.20 -15.53
C ARG A 273 -21.97 5.67 -14.34
N GLU A 274 -23.29 5.63 -14.46
CA GLU A 274 -24.23 5.23 -13.42
C GLU A 274 -24.07 3.74 -13.09
N GLU A 275 -23.68 2.94 -14.09
CA GLU A 275 -23.38 1.51 -13.94
C GLU A 275 -22.09 1.22 -13.15
N LEU A 276 -21.31 2.26 -12.81
CA LEU A 276 -20.17 2.16 -11.89
C LEU A 276 -20.56 2.32 -10.42
N ALA A 277 -21.82 2.64 -10.13
CA ALA A 277 -22.29 2.89 -8.78
C ALA A 277 -22.25 1.62 -7.94
N ILE A 278 -21.53 1.71 -6.82
CA ILE A 278 -21.35 0.65 -5.86
C ILE A 278 -21.82 1.17 -4.52
N THR A 279 -22.65 0.38 -3.85
CA THR A 279 -23.18 0.65 -2.51
C THR A 279 -22.75 -0.39 -1.51
N ILE A 280 -22.36 -1.59 -1.95
CA ILE A 280 -21.87 -2.66 -1.08
C ILE A 280 -20.56 -3.19 -1.62
N MET A 281 -19.60 -3.40 -0.72
CA MET A 281 -18.36 -4.12 -1.03
C MET A 281 -18.13 -5.23 -0.01
N ARG A 282 -17.65 -6.37 -0.50
CA ARG A 282 -17.33 -7.54 0.32
C ARG A 282 -15.85 -7.87 0.16
N GLY A 283 -15.18 -8.04 1.29
CA GLY A 283 -13.77 -8.34 1.37
C GLY A 283 -13.53 -9.73 1.96
N GLU A 284 -12.66 -10.49 1.31
CA GLU A 284 -12.19 -11.79 1.79
C GLU A 284 -10.95 -11.67 2.67
N ARG A 285 -10.71 -12.69 3.50
CA ARG A 285 -9.55 -12.83 4.40
C ARG A 285 -9.34 -11.57 5.27
N PRO A 286 -10.31 -11.22 6.14
CA PRO A 286 -10.18 -10.06 7.00
C PRO A 286 -8.96 -10.16 7.93
N VAL A 287 -8.22 -9.07 8.03
CA VAL A 287 -7.11 -8.88 8.97
C VAL A 287 -7.49 -7.80 9.96
N TRP A 288 -7.33 -8.06 11.26
CA TRP A 288 -7.72 -7.13 12.32
C TRP A 288 -6.51 -6.44 12.93
N CYS A 289 -6.56 -5.11 12.99
CA CYS A 289 -5.47 -4.29 13.53
C CYS A 289 -5.63 -4.05 15.04
N GLY A 290 -5.83 -5.14 15.77
CA GLY A 290 -6.17 -5.17 17.19
C GLY A 290 -7.33 -6.14 17.45
N PRO A 291 -8.11 -5.95 18.52
CA PRO A 291 -9.28 -6.78 18.79
C PRO A 291 -10.26 -6.77 17.63
N ALA A 292 -10.71 -7.96 17.24
CA ALA A 292 -11.81 -8.12 16.29
C ALA A 292 -13.07 -7.42 16.83
N ILE A 293 -13.96 -7.06 15.90
CA ILE A 293 -15.23 -6.42 16.26
C ILE A 293 -16.22 -7.43 16.85
N ALA A 294 -17.14 -6.93 17.67
CA ALA A 294 -18.25 -7.75 18.14
C ALA A 294 -19.19 -8.11 16.98
N GLU A 295 -19.95 -9.19 17.14
CA GLU A 295 -21.01 -9.54 16.19
C GLU A 295 -22.04 -8.40 16.05
N GLY A 296 -22.59 -8.25 14.84
CA GLY A 296 -23.55 -7.21 14.51
C GLY A 296 -22.97 -6.11 13.61
N GLU A 297 -23.80 -5.09 13.39
CA GLU A 297 -23.48 -3.93 12.55
C GLU A 297 -22.81 -2.82 13.35
N HIS A 298 -21.80 -2.19 12.74
CA HIS A 298 -21.05 -1.08 13.31
C HIS A 298 -21.02 0.10 12.35
N ARG A 299 -20.95 1.32 12.90
CA ARG A 299 -20.75 2.54 12.11
C ARG A 299 -19.28 2.89 12.05
N GLY A 300 -18.85 3.36 10.88
CA GLY A 300 -17.48 3.82 10.69
C GLY A 300 -17.26 4.31 9.27
N PHE A 301 -16.03 4.15 8.79
CA PHE A 301 -15.65 4.56 7.46
C PHE A 301 -14.89 3.46 6.74
N VAL A 302 -15.11 3.33 5.44
CA VAL A 302 -14.29 2.49 4.58
C VAL A 302 -13.42 3.36 3.69
N GLN A 303 -12.14 3.04 3.61
CA GLN A 303 -11.21 3.65 2.68
C GLN A 303 -10.70 2.56 1.72
N ILE A 304 -10.66 2.88 0.43
CA ILE A 304 -10.34 1.93 -0.65
C ILE A 304 -9.05 2.29 -1.42
N ARG A 305 -8.45 3.43 -1.08
CA ARG A 305 -7.21 3.95 -1.68
C ARG A 305 -6.45 4.74 -0.61
N ALA A 306 -5.12 4.63 -0.59
CA ALA A 306 -4.27 5.26 0.43
C ALA A 306 -4.48 6.78 0.59
N HIS A 307 -4.69 7.50 -0.51
CA HIS A 307 -4.99 8.93 -0.52
C HIS A 307 -6.45 9.25 -0.88
N GLY A 308 -7.33 8.24 -0.82
CA GLY A 308 -8.77 8.40 -1.05
C GLY A 308 -9.49 8.91 0.19
N ALA A 309 -10.65 9.54 -0.02
CA ALA A 309 -11.54 9.90 1.07
C ALA A 309 -12.04 8.64 1.80
N ALA A 310 -12.16 8.74 3.12
CA ALA A 310 -12.84 7.73 3.92
C ALA A 310 -14.36 7.91 3.75
N LEU A 311 -15.05 6.85 3.33
CA LEU A 311 -16.46 6.87 2.99
C LEU A 311 -17.29 6.39 4.19
N PRO A 312 -18.28 7.17 4.68
CA PRO A 312 -19.19 6.72 5.71
C PRO A 312 -19.89 5.42 5.32
N CYS A 313 -19.90 4.45 6.22
CA CYS A 313 -20.49 3.15 5.97
C CYS A 313 -20.97 2.47 7.25
N THR A 314 -21.87 1.52 7.08
CA THR A 314 -22.14 0.46 8.05
C THR A 314 -21.31 -0.76 7.66
N TYR A 315 -20.61 -1.36 8.62
CA TYR A 315 -19.78 -2.54 8.36
C TYR A 315 -20.07 -3.67 9.35
N SER A 316 -19.88 -4.91 8.88
CA SER A 316 -20.18 -6.14 9.59
C SER A 316 -19.27 -7.28 9.09
N VAL A 317 -19.31 -8.42 9.78
CA VAL A 317 -18.74 -9.67 9.26
C VAL A 317 -19.87 -10.64 8.96
N GLU A 318 -19.97 -11.08 7.71
CA GLU A 318 -21.01 -11.98 7.23
C GLU A 318 -20.37 -13.17 6.51
N ASN A 319 -20.63 -14.39 6.99
CA ASN A 319 -20.06 -15.62 6.40
C ASN A 319 -18.53 -15.59 6.24
N GLY A 320 -17.82 -14.92 7.16
CA GLY A 320 -16.37 -14.74 7.13
C GLY A 320 -15.86 -13.64 6.19
N LEU A 321 -16.75 -12.91 5.50
CA LEU A 321 -16.43 -11.75 4.69
C LEU A 321 -16.61 -10.47 5.51
N LEU A 322 -15.72 -9.50 5.31
CA LEU A 322 -15.90 -8.15 5.80
C LEU A 322 -16.79 -7.40 4.82
N VAL A 323 -17.94 -6.93 5.28
CA VAL A 323 -18.93 -6.24 4.45
C VAL A 323 -18.97 -4.76 4.83
N ALA A 324 -18.98 -3.88 3.84
CA ALA A 324 -19.25 -2.45 4.03
C ALA A 324 -20.37 -1.98 3.11
N VAL A 325 -21.41 -1.41 3.71
CA VAL A 325 -22.55 -0.78 3.04
C VAL A 325 -22.37 0.74 3.12
N LEU A 326 -22.17 1.38 1.98
CA LEU A 326 -21.89 2.81 1.86
C LEU A 326 -23.17 3.64 2.02
N ASP A 327 -23.05 4.77 2.72
CA ASP A 327 -24.14 5.76 2.82
C ASP A 327 -24.41 6.45 1.48
N SER A 328 -23.42 6.47 0.59
CA SER A 328 -23.51 7.10 -0.72
C SER A 328 -22.74 6.28 -1.74
N ALA A 329 -23.30 6.15 -2.94
CA ALA A 329 -22.70 5.34 -3.99
C ALA A 329 -21.29 5.84 -4.35
N LEU A 330 -20.34 4.91 -4.40
CA LEU A 330 -19.01 5.12 -4.95
C LEU A 330 -19.03 4.75 -6.43
N LEU A 331 -18.40 5.56 -7.27
CA LEU A 331 -18.28 5.26 -8.69
C LEU A 331 -16.93 4.61 -9.01
N GLY A 332 -16.96 3.35 -9.42
CA GLY A 332 -15.84 2.66 -10.03
C GLY A 332 -14.82 2.14 -9.02
N LEU A 333 -14.95 0.86 -8.70
CA LEU A 333 -14.04 0.11 -7.83
C LEU A 333 -13.68 -1.20 -8.49
N ALA A 334 -12.38 -1.49 -8.56
CA ALA A 334 -11.91 -2.78 -9.01
C ALA A 334 -11.78 -3.74 -7.84
N THR A 335 -12.16 -5.00 -8.05
CA THR A 335 -11.82 -6.10 -7.14
C THR A 335 -10.30 -6.30 -7.09
N GLY A 336 -9.80 -6.85 -5.98
CA GLY A 336 -8.37 -7.00 -5.68
C GLY A 336 -7.75 -5.81 -4.94
N GLN A 337 -8.42 -4.66 -4.90
CA GLN A 337 -8.02 -3.57 -4.01
C GLN A 337 -8.32 -3.92 -2.55
N ALA A 338 -7.62 -3.28 -1.61
CA ALA A 338 -7.96 -3.41 -0.20
C ALA A 338 -9.11 -2.47 0.18
N MET A 339 -10.01 -2.95 1.01
CA MET A 339 -10.87 -2.11 1.84
C MET A 339 -10.28 -2.04 3.24
N VAL A 340 -10.27 -0.84 3.82
CA VAL A 340 -9.78 -0.61 5.19
C VAL A 340 -10.88 0.07 5.98
N ILE A 341 -11.26 -0.53 7.09
CA ILE A 341 -12.29 0.00 7.98
C ILE A 341 -11.65 0.84 9.07
N TYR A 342 -12.22 2.02 9.27
CA TYR A 342 -11.85 2.98 10.29
C TYR A 342 -13.02 3.25 11.23
N ASP A 343 -12.70 3.39 12.52
CA ASP A 343 -13.59 3.92 13.54
C ASP A 343 -12.89 5.12 14.20
N GLY A 344 -13.32 6.33 13.83
CA GLY A 344 -12.54 7.54 14.05
C GLY A 344 -11.14 7.43 13.43
N ASP A 345 -10.10 7.56 14.27
CA ASP A 345 -8.71 7.38 13.86
C ASP A 345 -8.24 5.92 13.91
N ARG A 346 -8.98 5.02 14.54
CA ARG A 346 -8.57 3.62 14.70
C ARG A 346 -8.71 2.89 13.37
N VAL A 347 -7.66 2.19 12.95
CA VAL A 347 -7.76 1.15 11.92
C VAL A 347 -8.36 -0.08 12.58
N VAL A 348 -9.56 -0.47 12.18
CA VAL A 348 -10.24 -1.64 12.72
C VAL A 348 -9.69 -2.90 12.08
N GLY A 349 -9.63 -2.92 10.75
CA GLY A 349 -9.12 -4.03 9.97
C GLY A 349 -9.18 -3.75 8.47
N SER A 350 -8.69 -4.70 7.69
CA SER A 350 -8.73 -4.65 6.23
C SER A 350 -9.09 -5.99 5.62
N ALA A 351 -9.50 -5.97 4.35
CA ALA A 351 -9.75 -7.17 3.56
C ALA A 351 -9.49 -6.89 2.08
N THR A 352 -9.27 -7.94 1.28
CA THR A 352 -9.18 -7.81 -0.18
C THR A 352 -10.58 -7.86 -0.78
N ILE A 353 -10.97 -6.82 -1.53
CA ILE A 353 -12.31 -6.72 -2.11
C ILE A 353 -12.47 -7.80 -3.19
N CYS A 354 -13.39 -8.73 -2.98
CA CYS A 354 -13.69 -9.81 -3.90
C CYS A 354 -14.99 -9.59 -4.67
N GLU A 355 -15.90 -8.76 -4.15
CA GLU A 355 -17.22 -8.52 -4.73
C GLU A 355 -17.69 -7.09 -4.45
N THR A 356 -18.45 -6.52 -5.41
CA THR A 356 -19.07 -5.19 -5.32
C THR A 356 -20.49 -5.25 -5.88
N GLN A 357 -21.42 -4.51 -5.27
CA GLN A 357 -22.83 -4.41 -5.69
C GLN A 357 -23.33 -2.97 -5.69
#